data_AF-A0AAD7EFW6-F1
#
_entry.id   AF-A0AAD7EFW6-F1
#
_cell.length_a   1.000
_cell.length_b   1.000
_cell.length_c   1.000
_cell.angle_alpha   90.00
_cell.angle_beta   90.00
_cell.angle_gamma   90.00
#
_symmetry.space_group_name_H-M   'P 1'
#
loop_
_entity.id
_entity.type
_entity.pdbx_description
1 polymer ?
#
loop_
_entity_poly.entity_id
_entity_poly.type
_entity_poly.pdbx_seq_one_letter_code
_entity_poly.pdbx_strand_id
1 'polypeptide(L)'
;MLATAVIRALHLGLLFAGAVLALDHPTEQGEPAISRASPFLAQNPASPPSARSSRLVERTNEKYVFAQFIVGVVESYTQSDWEKDMRLAMDVGIDAFSLNIGKDSYNDKQLDLAYTAADNVDFKVFISFDFAYWRNEDLNTMGAYVQNYATRPGQFMYPRQGQPAAFVSSFLGDRFPYRTLESQLEDGLKLFACPNWEPDSFVLDSTNGPDCGMSWNAAWPNNYNQPIDANITIALDQEYINNLGGRPYMMPVSPWFSTHYGVDTYNKNWIFYSDWLYQSRWDEVLHLQPQFVEILTWNDFGESHYIGPLHDDDWSVYTGGDTGASRWVNQMPHDAWRDVAKVYISAFKSGASWPTTDKLVYYYRPTPKDTPCSDDIGRPNGWQYDDDLVFVIAMLVSPGTVTIASGSENAPVQFQLDAGIHTVAAPMGLGKQSFALWSETADISGDGGLEITDECTVYNFNAYVGSVVA
;
A
#
# COMPACT_ATOMS: atom_id res chain seq x y z
N MET A 1 18.68 -11.38 -30.55
CA MET A 1 18.73 -9.91 -30.79
C MET A 1 17.32 -9.32 -30.72
N LEU A 2 16.60 -9.61 -29.63
CA LEU A 2 15.30 -9.04 -29.28
C LEU A 2 15.35 -8.78 -27.77
N ALA A 3 15.73 -7.58 -27.35
CA ALA A 3 15.66 -7.12 -25.96
C ALA A 3 15.97 -5.61 -25.88
N THR A 4 15.36 -4.77 -26.74
CA THR A 4 15.72 -3.33 -26.78
C THR A 4 14.51 -2.41 -27.01
N ALA A 5 13.28 -2.91 -26.87
CA ALA A 5 12.08 -2.10 -27.07
C ALA A 5 11.35 -1.67 -25.78
N VAL A 6 11.77 -2.13 -24.59
CA VAL A 6 11.06 -1.87 -23.32
C VAL A 6 11.65 -0.69 -22.51
N ILE A 7 12.85 -0.20 -22.85
CA ILE A 7 13.63 0.70 -21.96
C ILE A 7 13.34 2.20 -22.16
N ARG A 8 12.51 2.63 -23.13
CA ARG A 8 12.36 4.07 -23.46
C ARG A 8 11.12 4.81 -22.93
N ALA A 9 10.17 4.15 -22.27
CA ALA A 9 8.90 4.79 -21.91
C ALA A 9 8.81 5.33 -20.46
N LEU A 10 9.62 4.84 -19.52
CA LEU A 10 9.64 5.33 -18.12
C LEU A 10 10.36 6.67 -17.93
N HIS A 11 10.95 7.24 -18.99
CA HIS A 11 11.72 8.49 -18.95
C HIS A 11 10.88 9.78 -19.10
N LEU A 12 9.56 9.72 -19.29
CA LEU A 12 8.75 10.93 -19.54
C LEU A 12 7.85 11.39 -18.37
N GLY A 13 7.71 10.60 -17.29
CA GLY A 13 6.91 10.97 -16.12
C GLY A 13 7.64 11.83 -15.07
N LEU A 14 8.94 12.07 -15.24
CA LEU A 14 9.82 12.64 -14.21
C LEU A 14 10.36 14.05 -14.50
N LEU A 15 9.77 14.79 -15.46
CA LEU A 15 10.33 16.09 -15.90
C LEU A 15 9.41 17.31 -15.86
N PHE A 16 8.22 17.26 -15.24
CA PHE A 16 7.40 18.46 -15.09
C PHE A 16 6.86 18.65 -13.67
N ALA A 17 7.75 19.09 -12.78
CA ALA A 17 7.39 19.96 -11.66
C ALA A 17 8.62 20.77 -11.23
N GLY A 18 8.53 22.11 -11.30
CA GLY A 18 9.41 23.01 -10.55
C GLY A 18 10.59 23.65 -11.28
N ALA A 19 10.33 24.51 -12.27
CA ALA A 19 11.28 25.56 -12.65
C ALA A 19 10.94 26.85 -11.87
N VAL A 20 11.63 27.12 -10.76
CA VAL A 20 11.80 28.50 -10.22
C VAL A 20 13.23 28.67 -9.71
N LEU A 21 13.91 29.59 -10.38
CA LEU A 21 15.21 30.22 -10.19
C LEU A 21 15.77 30.27 -8.75
N ALA A 22 16.96 29.71 -8.54
CA ALA A 22 17.87 30.08 -7.45
C ALA A 22 19.12 30.74 -8.05
N LEU A 23 19.44 31.94 -7.55
CA LEU A 23 20.64 32.70 -7.90
C LEU A 23 21.84 32.28 -7.02
N ASP A 24 23.01 32.29 -7.63
CA ASP A 24 24.32 31.82 -7.18
C ASP A 24 24.98 32.58 -6.00
N HIS A 25 26.01 31.89 -5.44
CA HIS A 25 27.25 32.33 -4.76
C HIS A 25 27.38 32.15 -3.21
N PRO A 26 28.61 31.94 -2.67
CA PRO A 26 29.47 30.75 -2.85
C PRO A 26 30.10 30.22 -1.52
N THR A 27 30.72 29.04 -1.66
CA THR A 27 31.67 28.30 -0.81
C THR A 27 32.45 29.03 0.31
N GLU A 28 32.64 28.34 1.44
CA GLU A 28 33.91 28.36 2.18
C GLU A 28 34.22 27.02 2.88
N GLN A 29 35.48 26.60 2.77
CA GLN A 29 36.08 25.35 3.26
C GLN A 29 36.57 25.46 4.71
N GLY A 30 36.66 24.33 5.42
CA GLY A 30 37.49 24.19 6.63
C GLY A 30 37.48 22.77 7.21
N GLU A 31 38.62 22.06 7.09
CA GLU A 31 38.90 20.70 7.61
C GLU A 31 39.14 20.67 9.17
N PRO A 32 39.68 19.57 9.78
CA PRO A 32 38.95 18.41 10.30
C PRO A 32 39.19 18.18 11.83
N ALA A 33 38.34 17.40 12.52
CA ALA A 33 38.66 16.96 13.89
C ALA A 33 38.04 15.62 14.32
N ILE A 34 38.89 14.59 14.33
CA ILE A 34 39.18 13.64 15.43
C ILE A 34 38.00 13.00 16.18
N SER A 35 37.91 11.68 15.94
CA SER A 35 37.36 10.59 16.77
C SER A 35 37.35 10.83 18.29
N ARG A 36 36.14 10.75 18.88
CA ARG A 36 35.90 10.20 20.23
C ARG A 36 34.56 9.48 20.27
N ALA A 37 34.62 8.16 20.40
CA ALA A 37 33.50 7.33 20.82
C ALA A 37 32.95 7.83 22.16
N SER A 38 31.64 8.06 22.24
CA SER A 38 30.89 8.29 23.47
C SER A 38 29.73 7.29 23.53
N PRO A 39 29.37 6.80 24.73
CA PRO A 39 28.48 5.65 24.88
C PRO A 39 27.04 6.04 24.57
N PHE A 40 26.34 5.13 23.89
CA PHE A 40 24.90 5.16 23.60
C PHE A 40 24.13 5.35 24.91
N LEU A 41 23.63 6.56 25.16
CA LEU A 41 22.53 6.79 26.08
C LEU A 41 21.26 6.55 25.27
N ALA A 42 20.50 5.53 25.67
CA ALA A 42 19.20 5.20 25.12
C ALA A 42 18.35 6.48 25.00
N GLN A 43 18.14 6.92 23.75
CA GLN A 43 17.11 7.89 23.45
C GLN A 43 15.76 7.18 23.66
N ASN A 44 14.84 7.86 24.34
CA ASN A 44 13.48 7.35 24.57
C ASN A 44 12.89 6.87 23.24
N PRO A 45 12.29 5.67 23.18
CA PRO A 45 11.57 5.26 21.98
C PRO A 45 10.49 6.30 21.67
N ALA A 46 10.34 6.63 20.39
CA ALA A 46 9.24 7.44 19.91
C ALA A 46 7.94 6.88 20.50
N SER A 47 7.21 7.71 21.25
CA SER A 47 5.95 7.28 21.83
C SER A 47 4.94 7.11 20.69
N PRO A 48 4.14 6.03 20.66
CA PRO A 48 3.10 5.87 19.65
C PRO A 48 2.14 7.05 19.69
N PRO A 49 1.58 7.48 18.54
CA PRO A 49 0.55 8.50 18.54
C PRO A 49 -0.59 8.08 19.49
N SER A 50 -1.01 8.98 20.37
CA SER A 50 -2.05 8.75 21.37
C SER A 50 -3.31 8.16 20.71
N ALA A 51 -3.64 6.92 21.03
CA ALA A 51 -4.90 6.29 20.64
C ALA A 51 -6.07 7.17 21.11
N ARG A 52 -6.75 7.85 20.17
CA ARG A 52 -7.97 8.58 20.48
C ARG A 52 -9.10 7.57 20.57
N SER A 53 -9.57 7.29 21.78
CA SER A 53 -10.82 6.58 22.02
C SER A 53 -11.95 7.32 21.30
N SER A 54 -12.37 6.80 20.15
CA SER A 54 -13.53 7.30 19.41
C SER A 54 -14.75 6.45 19.74
N ARG A 55 -15.82 7.11 20.15
CA ARG A 55 -17.10 6.48 20.51
C ARG A 55 -17.91 6.21 19.24
N LEU A 56 -18.58 5.05 19.22
CA LEU A 56 -19.43 4.52 18.13
C LEU A 56 -20.42 5.55 17.55
N VAL A 57 -20.58 5.54 16.23
CA VAL A 57 -21.70 6.16 15.51
C VAL A 57 -22.27 5.09 14.57
N GLU A 58 -23.58 4.81 14.68
CA GLU A 58 -24.32 3.95 13.75
C GLU A 58 -24.19 4.52 12.33
N ARG A 59 -23.84 3.68 11.35
CA ARG A 59 -23.62 4.14 9.97
C ARG A 59 -24.89 4.04 9.15
N THR A 60 -25.25 5.15 8.50
CA THR A 60 -26.45 5.24 7.64
C THR A 60 -26.15 4.98 6.16
N ASN A 61 -24.87 4.97 5.75
CA ASN A 61 -24.43 4.82 4.37
C ASN A 61 -23.44 3.65 4.24
N GLU A 62 -23.62 2.82 3.21
CA GLU A 62 -22.72 1.71 2.89
C GLU A 62 -21.31 2.22 2.56
N LYS A 63 -20.28 1.47 2.93
CA LYS A 63 -18.86 1.81 2.77
C LYS A 63 -18.16 0.70 2.02
N TYR A 64 -17.22 1.04 1.14
CA TYR A 64 -16.53 0.05 0.33
C TYR A 64 -15.01 0.14 0.48
N VAL A 65 -14.36 -1.00 0.38
CA VAL A 65 -12.92 -1.16 0.44
C VAL A 65 -12.47 -1.89 -0.81
N PHE A 66 -11.53 -1.30 -1.52
CA PHE A 66 -10.92 -1.86 -2.71
C PHE A 66 -9.46 -2.20 -2.42
N ALA A 67 -8.85 -3.04 -3.26
CA ALA A 67 -7.41 -3.17 -3.30
C ALA A 67 -6.91 -2.92 -4.73
N GLN A 68 -5.86 -2.12 -4.86
CA GLN A 68 -5.23 -1.90 -6.15
C GLN A 68 -4.52 -3.17 -6.60
N PHE A 69 -4.76 -3.55 -7.85
CA PHE A 69 -4.17 -4.72 -8.47
C PHE A 69 -3.41 -4.27 -9.73
N ILE A 70 -2.10 -4.44 -9.75
CA ILE A 70 -1.22 -4.11 -10.88
C ILE A 70 -1.39 -5.20 -11.93
N VAL A 71 -2.10 -4.91 -13.03
CA VAL A 71 -2.31 -5.88 -14.11
C VAL A 71 -1.02 -6.05 -14.94
N GLY A 72 -0.19 -5.00 -15.01
CA GLY A 72 1.06 -4.98 -15.77
C GLY A 72 2.17 -5.92 -15.25
N VAL A 73 1.91 -6.70 -14.21
CA VAL A 73 2.84 -7.73 -13.70
C VAL A 73 2.29 -9.14 -13.81
N VAL A 74 1.07 -9.36 -14.31
CA VAL A 74 0.41 -10.68 -14.29
C VAL A 74 0.17 -11.25 -15.69
N GLU A 75 1.09 -11.07 -16.64
CA GLU A 75 0.96 -11.63 -18.01
C GLU A 75 0.65 -13.15 -18.00
N SER A 76 1.32 -13.87 -17.09
CA SER A 76 1.26 -15.31 -16.90
C SER A 76 0.00 -15.80 -16.19
N TYR A 77 -0.73 -14.94 -15.47
CA TYR A 77 -1.88 -15.36 -14.67
C TYR A 77 -2.91 -16.13 -15.49
N THR A 78 -3.40 -17.20 -14.89
CA THR A 78 -4.55 -17.97 -15.35
C THR A 78 -5.81 -17.48 -14.65
N GLN A 79 -6.98 -17.91 -15.14
CA GLN A 79 -8.25 -17.62 -14.45
C GLN A 79 -8.25 -18.14 -13.01
N SER A 80 -7.62 -19.30 -12.75
CA SER A 80 -7.57 -19.89 -11.40
C SER A 80 -6.78 -19.04 -10.43
N ASP A 81 -5.74 -18.33 -10.90
CA ASP A 81 -4.94 -17.43 -10.07
C ASP A 81 -5.77 -16.22 -9.65
N TRP A 82 -6.49 -15.62 -10.61
CA TRP A 82 -7.47 -14.56 -10.34
C TRP A 82 -8.55 -15.01 -9.33
N GLU A 83 -9.16 -16.18 -9.53
CA GLU A 83 -10.19 -16.69 -8.62
C GLU A 83 -9.65 -16.94 -7.21
N LYS A 84 -8.41 -17.42 -7.08
CA LYS A 84 -7.76 -17.62 -5.78
C LYS A 84 -7.57 -16.30 -5.04
N ASP A 85 -7.04 -15.29 -5.72
CA ASP A 85 -6.80 -13.98 -5.13
C ASP A 85 -8.09 -13.26 -4.76
N MET A 86 -9.12 -13.33 -5.60
CA MET A 86 -10.43 -12.76 -5.30
C MET A 86 -11.06 -13.40 -4.08
N ARG A 87 -10.96 -14.73 -3.92
CA ARG A 87 -11.46 -15.42 -2.71
C ARG A 87 -10.71 -14.98 -1.46
N LEU A 88 -9.38 -14.84 -1.53
CA LEU A 88 -8.60 -14.30 -0.43
C LEU A 88 -9.04 -12.87 -0.09
N ALA A 89 -9.25 -12.01 -1.09
CA ALA A 89 -9.71 -10.65 -0.89
C ALA A 89 -11.11 -10.58 -0.25
N MET A 90 -12.05 -11.43 -0.68
CA MET A 90 -13.36 -11.59 -0.07
C MET A 90 -13.27 -12.00 1.40
N ASP A 91 -12.35 -12.92 1.75
CA ASP A 91 -12.14 -13.37 3.13
C ASP A 91 -11.61 -12.25 4.05
N VAL A 92 -10.93 -11.24 3.50
CA VAL A 92 -10.54 -10.01 4.22
C VAL A 92 -11.72 -9.02 4.32
N GLY A 93 -12.68 -9.12 3.40
CA GLY A 93 -13.80 -8.19 3.26
C GLY A 93 -13.55 -7.06 2.27
N ILE A 94 -12.58 -7.20 1.36
CA ILE A 94 -12.42 -6.31 0.20
C ILE A 94 -13.60 -6.54 -0.75
N ASP A 95 -14.15 -5.47 -1.33
CA ASP A 95 -15.33 -5.51 -2.21
C ASP A 95 -14.96 -5.64 -3.69
N ALA A 96 -13.82 -5.07 -4.08
CA ALA A 96 -13.39 -5.08 -5.47
C ALA A 96 -11.87 -4.92 -5.64
N PHE A 97 -11.35 -5.38 -6.78
CA PHE A 97 -10.03 -4.97 -7.25
C PHE A 97 -10.10 -3.77 -8.20
N SER A 98 -9.24 -2.78 -7.93
CA SER A 98 -8.95 -1.63 -8.78
C SER A 98 -7.83 -2.05 -9.74
N LEU A 99 -8.22 -2.48 -10.95
CA LEU A 99 -7.33 -3.08 -11.94
C LEU A 99 -6.51 -1.99 -12.64
N ASN A 100 -5.32 -1.71 -12.12
CA ASN A 100 -4.38 -0.74 -12.70
C ASN A 100 -3.82 -1.30 -14.03
N ILE A 101 -4.10 -0.60 -15.13
CA ILE A 101 -3.65 -0.98 -16.47
C ILE A 101 -2.79 0.11 -17.13
N GLY A 102 -1.64 -0.32 -17.67
CA GLY A 102 -0.87 0.42 -18.66
C GLY A 102 -1.38 0.15 -20.08
N LYS A 103 -0.47 0.01 -21.05
CA LYS A 103 -0.78 -0.32 -22.46
C LYS A 103 -0.22 -1.67 -22.89
N ASP A 104 -0.11 -2.59 -21.95
CA ASP A 104 0.49 -3.90 -22.16
C ASP A 104 -0.30 -4.72 -23.19
N SER A 105 0.41 -5.48 -24.02
CA SER A 105 -0.19 -6.24 -25.12
C SER A 105 -1.12 -7.37 -24.67
N TYR A 106 -1.05 -7.74 -23.39
CA TYR A 106 -1.88 -8.78 -22.78
C TYR A 106 -3.03 -8.23 -21.92
N ASN A 107 -3.25 -6.91 -21.89
CA ASN A 107 -4.33 -6.29 -21.11
C ASN A 107 -5.70 -6.89 -21.44
N ASP A 108 -6.06 -7.02 -22.73
CA ASP A 108 -7.34 -7.61 -23.12
C ASP A 108 -7.50 -9.03 -22.57
N LYS A 109 -6.46 -9.86 -22.68
CA LYS A 109 -6.46 -11.23 -22.14
C LYS A 109 -6.64 -11.22 -20.61
N GLN A 110 -5.85 -10.42 -19.89
CA GLN A 110 -5.89 -10.43 -18.42
C GLN A 110 -7.16 -9.79 -17.86
N LEU A 111 -7.69 -8.74 -18.49
CA LEU A 111 -9.00 -8.19 -18.14
C LEU A 111 -10.12 -9.19 -18.42
N ASP A 112 -10.10 -9.90 -19.55
CA ASP A 112 -11.08 -10.95 -19.82
C ASP A 112 -11.06 -12.06 -18.75
N LEU A 113 -9.88 -12.50 -18.34
CA LEU A 113 -9.71 -13.48 -17.26
C LEU A 113 -10.18 -12.92 -15.91
N ALA A 114 -9.81 -11.70 -15.56
CA ALA A 114 -10.18 -11.07 -14.30
C ALA A 114 -11.69 -10.88 -14.16
N TYR A 115 -12.38 -10.37 -15.19
CA TYR A 115 -13.84 -10.21 -15.16
C TYR A 115 -14.56 -11.58 -15.15
N THR A 116 -14.06 -12.57 -15.89
CA THR A 116 -14.63 -13.93 -15.84
C THR A 116 -14.46 -14.57 -14.46
N ALA A 117 -13.29 -14.43 -13.85
CA ALA A 117 -13.03 -14.90 -12.50
C ALA A 117 -13.95 -14.20 -11.48
N ALA A 118 -14.10 -12.87 -11.59
CA ALA A 118 -14.99 -12.09 -10.74
C ALA A 118 -16.44 -12.59 -10.83
N ASP A 119 -16.93 -12.86 -12.03
CA ASP A 119 -18.26 -13.46 -12.25
C ASP A 119 -18.39 -14.83 -11.58
N ASN A 120 -17.37 -15.69 -11.71
CA ASN A 120 -17.41 -17.05 -11.18
C ASN A 120 -17.38 -17.13 -9.65
N VAL A 121 -16.75 -16.16 -8.99
CA VAL A 121 -16.62 -16.14 -7.52
C VAL A 121 -17.53 -15.11 -6.85
N ASP A 122 -18.37 -14.41 -7.63
CA ASP A 122 -19.22 -13.30 -7.19
C ASP A 122 -18.43 -12.17 -6.50
N PHE A 123 -17.28 -11.84 -7.09
CA PHE A 123 -16.46 -10.69 -6.71
C PHE A 123 -16.69 -9.53 -7.69
N LYS A 124 -16.12 -8.36 -7.38
CA LYS A 124 -16.18 -7.19 -8.27
C LYS A 124 -14.79 -6.71 -8.65
N VAL A 125 -14.71 -6.04 -9.79
CA VAL A 125 -13.51 -5.38 -10.30
C VAL A 125 -13.90 -4.11 -11.00
N PHE A 126 -12.95 -3.19 -11.17
CA PHE A 126 -13.11 -2.03 -12.04
C PHE A 126 -11.77 -1.60 -12.62
N ILE A 127 -11.80 -0.92 -13.75
CA ILE A 127 -10.58 -0.46 -14.43
C ILE A 127 -10.05 0.82 -13.75
N SER A 128 -8.75 0.82 -13.50
CA SER A 128 -7.95 1.97 -13.10
C SER A 128 -6.92 2.27 -14.19
N PHE A 129 -7.05 3.39 -14.89
CA PHE A 129 -6.11 3.73 -15.96
C PHE A 129 -4.85 4.40 -15.43
N ASP A 130 -3.67 3.89 -15.80
CA ASP A 130 -2.39 4.47 -15.42
C ASP A 130 -1.91 5.55 -16.41
N PHE A 131 -2.06 6.83 -16.04
CA PHE A 131 -1.64 7.95 -16.89
C PHE A 131 -0.13 8.20 -16.95
N ALA A 132 0.70 7.36 -16.32
CA ALA A 132 2.10 7.24 -16.72
C ALA A 132 2.22 6.70 -18.17
N TYR A 133 1.22 5.95 -18.65
CA TYR A 133 1.17 5.35 -19.99
C TYR A 133 0.03 5.90 -20.86
N TRP A 134 -1.13 6.16 -20.25
CA TRP A 134 -2.30 6.74 -20.90
C TRP A 134 -2.22 8.27 -20.98
N ARG A 135 -2.91 8.85 -21.95
CA ARG A 135 -3.02 10.30 -22.14
C ARG A 135 -4.44 10.67 -22.58
N ASN A 136 -4.76 11.96 -22.51
CA ASN A 136 -6.07 12.46 -22.96
C ASN A 136 -6.37 12.12 -24.43
N GLU A 137 -5.36 11.97 -25.28
CA GLU A 137 -5.52 11.59 -26.69
C GLU A 137 -5.99 10.14 -26.88
N ASP A 138 -5.85 9.28 -25.86
CA ASP A 138 -6.28 7.89 -25.89
C ASP A 138 -7.76 7.70 -25.54
N LEU A 139 -8.53 8.79 -25.41
CA LEU A 139 -9.92 8.79 -24.95
C LEU A 139 -10.79 7.74 -25.64
N ASN A 140 -10.69 7.59 -26.97
CA ASN A 140 -11.47 6.61 -27.72
C ASN A 140 -11.09 5.17 -27.34
N THR A 141 -9.79 4.90 -27.15
CA THR A 141 -9.29 3.57 -26.76
C THR A 141 -9.72 3.24 -25.34
N MET A 142 -9.58 4.19 -24.41
CA MET A 142 -10.05 4.04 -23.03
C MET A 142 -11.58 3.84 -22.99
N GLY A 143 -12.33 4.57 -23.82
CA GLY A 143 -13.77 4.41 -24.00
C GLY A 143 -14.14 3.00 -24.48
N ALA A 144 -13.36 2.42 -25.40
CA ALA A 144 -13.57 1.05 -25.86
C ALA A 144 -13.32 0.00 -24.75
N TYR A 145 -12.30 0.17 -23.92
CA TYR A 145 -12.09 -0.66 -22.73
C TYR A 145 -13.31 -0.57 -21.79
N VAL A 146 -13.71 0.64 -21.44
CA VAL A 146 -14.87 0.88 -20.58
C VAL A 146 -16.13 0.23 -21.18
N GLN A 147 -16.41 0.43 -22.46
CA GLN A 147 -17.57 -0.15 -23.16
C GLN A 147 -17.60 -1.69 -23.07
N ASN A 148 -16.44 -2.34 -23.21
CA ASN A 148 -16.33 -3.81 -23.23
C ASN A 148 -16.52 -4.45 -21.85
N TYR A 149 -16.13 -3.76 -20.78
CA TYR A 149 -16.06 -4.34 -19.43
C TYR A 149 -17.14 -3.82 -18.48
N ALA A 150 -17.58 -2.57 -18.62
CA ALA A 150 -18.52 -1.93 -17.70
C ALA A 150 -19.93 -2.54 -17.70
N THR A 151 -20.27 -3.36 -18.70
CA THR A 151 -21.55 -4.08 -18.79
C THR A 151 -21.47 -5.50 -18.22
N ARG A 152 -20.28 -5.97 -17.82
CA ARG A 152 -20.09 -7.31 -17.27
C ARG A 152 -20.56 -7.40 -15.81
N PRO A 153 -21.12 -8.54 -15.35
CA PRO A 153 -21.61 -8.70 -13.98
C PRO A 153 -20.56 -8.45 -12.87
N GLY A 154 -19.29 -8.67 -13.19
CA GLY A 154 -18.14 -8.44 -12.33
C GLY A 154 -17.73 -6.98 -12.21
N GLN A 155 -18.29 -6.07 -13.01
CA GLN A 155 -18.05 -4.64 -12.85
C GLN A 155 -18.60 -4.15 -11.50
N PHE A 156 -17.77 -3.45 -10.72
CA PHE A 156 -18.26 -2.72 -9.55
C PHE A 156 -19.13 -1.54 -10.00
N MET A 157 -20.39 -1.53 -9.56
CA MET A 157 -21.36 -0.48 -9.87
C MET A 157 -21.63 0.35 -8.62
N TYR A 158 -21.72 1.67 -8.78
CA TYR A 158 -22.04 2.58 -7.69
C TYR A 158 -23.13 3.58 -8.10
N PRO A 159 -24.06 3.96 -7.21
CA PRO A 159 -25.12 4.91 -7.56
C PRO A 159 -24.57 6.31 -7.86
N ARG A 160 -24.88 6.83 -9.04
CA ARG A 160 -24.70 8.24 -9.41
C ARG A 160 -26.04 8.84 -9.78
N GLN A 161 -26.47 9.87 -9.04
CA GLN A 161 -27.77 10.53 -9.25
C GLN A 161 -28.96 9.54 -9.25
N GLY A 162 -28.89 8.50 -8.41
CA GLY A 162 -29.93 7.48 -8.28
C GLY A 162 -29.94 6.41 -9.39
N GLN A 163 -28.95 6.40 -10.28
CA GLN A 163 -28.78 5.39 -11.32
C GLN A 163 -27.49 4.58 -11.11
N PRO A 164 -27.45 3.29 -11.47
CA PRO A 164 -26.21 2.52 -11.43
C PRO A 164 -25.20 3.09 -12.43
N ALA A 165 -23.96 3.30 -11.98
CA ALA A 165 -22.86 3.76 -12.81
C ALA A 165 -21.64 2.86 -12.59
N ALA A 166 -20.96 2.49 -13.67
CA ALA A 166 -19.73 1.70 -13.62
C ALA A 166 -18.62 2.52 -12.99
N PHE A 167 -18.05 1.99 -11.92
CA PHE A 167 -16.94 2.63 -11.24
C PHE A 167 -15.68 2.55 -12.09
N VAL A 168 -14.93 3.64 -12.17
CA VAL A 168 -13.62 3.71 -12.81
C VAL A 168 -12.71 4.61 -12.01
N SER A 169 -11.40 4.36 -12.04
CA SER A 169 -10.40 5.22 -11.41
C SER A 169 -9.22 5.46 -12.35
N SER A 170 -8.25 6.25 -11.88
CA SER A 170 -6.98 6.40 -12.56
C SER A 170 -5.87 6.73 -11.59
N PHE A 171 -4.66 6.26 -11.89
CA PHE A 171 -3.45 6.84 -11.34
C PHE A 171 -3.07 8.05 -12.20
N LEU A 172 -3.05 9.25 -11.58
CA LEU A 172 -2.86 10.52 -12.27
C LEU A 172 -3.95 10.78 -13.33
N GLY A 173 -3.62 11.58 -14.35
CA GLY A 173 -4.52 11.94 -15.44
C GLY A 173 -5.36 13.18 -15.14
N ASP A 174 -4.79 14.14 -14.42
CA ASP A 174 -5.44 15.39 -14.01
C ASP A 174 -6.29 15.99 -15.13
N ARG A 175 -7.56 16.25 -14.79
CA ARG A 175 -8.57 16.84 -15.69
C ARG A 175 -8.92 15.97 -16.89
N PHE A 176 -8.64 14.67 -16.86
CA PHE A 176 -9.13 13.72 -17.87
C PHE A 176 -10.68 13.83 -17.99
N PRO A 177 -11.23 13.97 -19.21
CA PRO A 177 -12.63 14.35 -19.40
C PRO A 177 -13.57 13.13 -19.33
N TYR A 178 -13.74 12.54 -18.14
CA TYR A 178 -14.57 11.34 -17.91
C TYR A 178 -16.01 11.46 -18.46
N ARG A 179 -16.61 12.65 -18.45
CA ARG A 179 -17.96 12.87 -19.01
C ARG A 179 -17.99 12.89 -20.53
N THR A 180 -16.90 13.34 -21.16
CA THR A 180 -16.77 13.23 -22.61
C THR A 180 -16.64 11.76 -23.00
N LEU A 181 -15.82 10.99 -22.26
CA LEU A 181 -15.74 9.54 -22.44
C LEU A 181 -17.11 8.89 -22.25
N GLU A 182 -17.83 9.21 -21.17
CA GLU A 182 -19.19 8.70 -20.93
C GLU A 182 -20.15 9.01 -22.08
N SER A 183 -20.09 10.20 -22.67
CA SER A 183 -20.97 10.60 -23.77
C SER A 183 -20.77 9.79 -25.06
N GLN A 184 -19.65 9.06 -25.16
CA GLN A 184 -19.33 8.18 -26.28
C GLN A 184 -19.72 6.72 -26.02
N LEU A 185 -20.10 6.39 -24.79
CA LEU A 185 -20.54 5.04 -24.44
C LEU A 185 -21.96 4.79 -24.96
N GLU A 186 -22.18 3.55 -25.39
CA GLU A 186 -23.45 3.07 -25.89
C GLU A 186 -24.38 2.67 -24.73
N ASP A 187 -25.64 2.36 -25.05
CA ASP A 187 -26.66 1.85 -24.12
C ASP A 187 -26.96 2.73 -22.90
N GLY A 188 -26.55 4.00 -22.94
CA GLY A 188 -26.75 4.94 -21.84
C GLY A 188 -25.88 4.65 -20.62
N LEU A 189 -24.79 3.89 -20.78
CA LEU A 189 -23.84 3.54 -19.74
C LEU A 189 -23.33 4.79 -19.01
N LYS A 190 -23.29 4.71 -17.67
CA LYS A 190 -22.90 5.80 -16.76
C LYS A 190 -21.61 5.46 -16.05
N LEU A 191 -20.76 6.46 -15.80
CA LEU A 191 -19.50 6.30 -15.07
C LEU A 191 -19.48 6.98 -13.70
N PHE A 192 -19.05 6.25 -12.68
CA PHE A 192 -18.66 6.85 -11.40
C PHE A 192 -17.13 6.95 -11.38
N ALA A 193 -16.59 8.15 -11.64
CA ALA A 193 -15.14 8.34 -11.77
C ALA A 193 -14.49 8.79 -10.44
N CYS A 194 -13.53 8.02 -9.93
CA CYS A 194 -12.73 8.36 -8.76
C CYS A 194 -11.21 8.37 -9.06
N PRO A 195 -10.68 9.41 -9.73
CA PRO A 195 -9.27 9.47 -10.08
C PRO A 195 -8.37 9.91 -8.91
N ASN A 196 -7.09 9.55 -8.99
CA ASN A 196 -6.01 10.18 -8.25
C ASN A 196 -5.52 11.44 -8.96
N TRP A 197 -6.25 12.55 -8.81
CA TRP A 197 -5.83 13.87 -9.28
C TRP A 197 -5.21 14.68 -8.17
N GLU A 198 -4.35 15.64 -8.50
CA GLU A 198 -3.91 16.63 -7.51
C GLU A 198 -5.10 17.44 -6.96
N PRO A 199 -5.09 17.85 -5.67
CA PRO A 199 -6.21 18.54 -5.05
C PRO A 199 -6.67 19.81 -5.78
N ASP A 200 -5.73 20.56 -6.38
CA ASP A 200 -5.99 21.81 -7.10
C ASP A 200 -6.47 21.58 -8.55
N SER A 201 -6.39 20.34 -9.04
CA SER A 201 -6.90 19.94 -10.34
C SER A 201 -8.39 19.64 -10.36
N PHE A 202 -9.05 19.52 -9.19
CA PHE A 202 -10.49 19.28 -9.13
C PHE A 202 -11.31 20.43 -9.70
N VAL A 203 -11.98 20.18 -10.82
CA VAL A 203 -13.01 21.06 -11.39
C VAL A 203 -14.37 20.41 -11.19
N LEU A 204 -15.09 20.80 -10.14
CA LEU A 204 -16.33 20.14 -9.72
C LEU A 204 -17.58 20.62 -10.49
N ASP A 205 -17.46 20.87 -11.78
CA ASP A 205 -18.61 21.17 -12.61
C ASP A 205 -19.36 19.89 -13.04
N SER A 206 -20.55 20.07 -13.62
CA SER A 206 -21.38 18.98 -14.13
C SER A 206 -20.90 18.42 -15.47
N THR A 207 -19.91 19.06 -16.10
CA THR A 207 -19.54 18.82 -17.49
C THR A 207 -18.28 17.97 -17.59
N ASN A 208 -17.33 18.07 -16.65
CA ASN A 208 -16.06 17.35 -16.65
C ASN A 208 -15.62 16.88 -15.26
N GLY A 209 -16.32 17.27 -14.19
CA GLY A 209 -15.88 16.96 -12.83
C GLY A 209 -16.00 15.47 -12.44
N PRO A 210 -15.04 14.94 -11.68
CA PRO A 210 -15.01 13.54 -11.23
C PRO A 210 -16.02 13.31 -10.10
N ASP A 211 -16.58 12.11 -9.97
CA ASP A 211 -17.57 11.79 -8.93
C ASP A 211 -16.96 11.64 -7.54
N CYS A 212 -15.64 11.42 -7.48
CA CYS A 212 -14.87 11.11 -6.30
C CYS A 212 -13.41 11.53 -6.51
N GLY A 213 -12.58 11.52 -5.47
CA GLY A 213 -11.14 11.69 -5.60
C GLY A 213 -10.39 10.74 -4.68
N MET A 214 -9.22 10.30 -5.12
CA MET A 214 -8.27 9.49 -4.37
C MET A 214 -6.97 10.26 -4.21
N SER A 215 -6.26 10.06 -3.10
CA SER A 215 -4.90 10.59 -2.95
C SER A 215 -3.90 9.44 -2.95
N TRP A 216 -3.02 9.32 -3.93
CA TRP A 216 -1.91 8.36 -3.87
C TRP A 216 -0.86 8.77 -2.84
N ASN A 217 -0.51 10.05 -2.84
CA ASN A 217 0.55 10.61 -1.99
C ASN A 217 0.16 10.62 -0.50
N ALA A 218 -1.10 10.36 -0.14
CA ALA A 218 -1.55 10.19 1.25
C ALA A 218 -1.42 8.74 1.74
N ALA A 219 -0.76 7.84 1.01
CA ALA A 219 -0.54 6.46 1.46
C ALA A 219 0.69 6.32 2.37
N TRP A 220 1.72 7.14 2.15
CA TRP A 220 2.99 7.09 2.88
C TRP A 220 3.53 8.49 3.22
N PRO A 221 4.37 8.64 4.25
CA PRO A 221 5.01 9.91 4.55
C PRO A 221 6.04 10.26 3.46
N ASN A 222 5.77 11.33 2.73
CA ASN A 222 6.64 11.81 1.66
C ASN A 222 6.50 13.32 1.43
N ASN A 223 7.47 13.89 0.72
CA ASN A 223 7.38 15.23 0.13
C ASN A 223 7.66 15.11 -1.38
N TYR A 224 6.61 14.98 -2.19
CA TYR A 224 6.70 14.75 -3.64
C TYR A 224 7.61 13.55 -3.98
N ASN A 225 7.28 12.38 -3.45
CA ASN A 225 8.06 11.14 -3.58
C ASN A 225 9.47 11.18 -2.95
N GLN A 226 9.80 12.20 -2.17
CA GLN A 226 11.00 12.19 -1.33
C GLN A 226 10.69 11.63 0.06
N PRO A 227 11.47 10.68 0.57
CA PRO A 227 11.31 10.17 1.93
C PRO A 227 11.49 11.28 2.98
N ILE A 228 10.68 11.25 4.02
CA ILE A 228 10.76 12.16 5.17
C ILE A 228 10.82 11.35 6.48
N ASP A 229 11.50 11.91 7.48
CA ASP A 229 11.59 11.36 8.83
C ASP A 229 10.37 11.81 9.66
N ALA A 230 9.19 11.34 9.29
CA ALA A 230 7.95 11.66 9.97
C ALA A 230 6.87 10.62 9.70
N ASN A 231 5.94 10.44 10.63
CA ASN A 231 4.69 9.74 10.35
C ASN A 231 3.81 10.55 9.40
N ILE A 232 2.98 9.83 8.63
CA ILE A 232 1.98 10.46 7.78
C ILE A 232 0.92 11.14 8.66
N THR A 233 0.24 12.13 8.09
CA THR A 233 -0.87 12.83 8.77
C THR A 233 -2.06 12.93 7.83
N ILE A 234 -3.23 13.17 8.39
CA ILE A 234 -4.47 13.40 7.65
C ILE A 234 -4.55 14.75 6.89
N ALA A 235 -3.46 15.52 6.82
CA ALA A 235 -3.51 16.86 6.24
C ALA A 235 -3.90 16.84 4.75
N LEU A 236 -3.28 15.94 3.96
CA LEU A 236 -3.59 15.79 2.55
C LEU A 236 -4.99 15.18 2.36
N ASP A 237 -5.39 14.21 3.18
CA ASP A 237 -6.75 13.68 3.17
C ASP A 237 -7.80 14.78 3.35
N GLN A 238 -7.58 15.67 4.31
CA GLN A 238 -8.48 16.79 4.58
C GLN A 238 -8.51 17.80 3.43
N GLU A 239 -7.38 18.02 2.76
CA GLU A 239 -7.31 18.85 1.55
C GLU A 239 -8.18 18.27 0.43
N TYR A 240 -8.07 16.96 0.16
CA TYR A 240 -8.94 16.28 -0.80
C TYR A 240 -10.42 16.40 -0.42
N ILE A 241 -10.77 16.09 0.84
CA ILE A 241 -12.15 16.18 1.33
C ILE A 241 -12.72 17.59 1.13
N ASN A 242 -11.93 18.63 1.40
CA ASN A 242 -12.35 20.03 1.22
C ASN A 242 -12.53 20.36 -0.27
N ASN A 243 -11.56 20.01 -1.10
CA ASN A 243 -11.57 20.34 -2.53
C ASN A 243 -12.59 19.51 -3.33
N LEU A 244 -13.03 18.37 -2.82
CA LEU A 244 -14.11 17.54 -3.38
C LEU A 244 -15.52 18.10 -3.12
N GLY A 245 -15.65 19.14 -2.29
CA GLY A 245 -16.91 19.89 -2.17
C GLY A 245 -18.13 19.03 -1.78
N GLY A 246 -17.92 18.01 -0.96
CA GLY A 246 -18.95 17.05 -0.53
C GLY A 246 -19.10 15.81 -1.43
N ARG A 247 -18.32 15.69 -2.50
CA ARG A 247 -18.18 14.44 -3.26
C ARG A 247 -17.38 13.40 -2.46
N PRO A 248 -17.63 12.09 -2.65
CA PRO A 248 -16.89 11.01 -2.01
C PRO A 248 -15.37 11.12 -2.11
N TYR A 249 -14.70 10.83 -0.99
CA TYR A 249 -13.24 10.63 -0.93
C TYR A 249 -12.91 9.14 -0.83
N MET A 250 -11.88 8.71 -1.56
CA MET A 250 -11.27 7.39 -1.48
C MET A 250 -9.89 7.50 -0.82
N MET A 251 -9.82 7.06 0.43
CA MET A 251 -8.62 7.17 1.25
C MET A 251 -7.67 6.00 0.97
N PRO A 252 -6.38 6.25 0.68
CA PRO A 252 -5.42 5.15 0.52
C PRO A 252 -5.01 4.58 1.89
N VAL A 253 -4.72 3.28 1.91
CA VAL A 253 -4.07 2.62 3.05
C VAL A 253 -2.96 1.71 2.54
N SER A 254 -1.77 1.79 3.11
CA SER A 254 -0.66 0.90 2.75
C SER A 254 0.12 0.48 4.00
N PRO A 255 0.63 -0.78 4.06
CA PRO A 255 1.38 -1.23 5.22
C PRO A 255 2.85 -0.79 5.23
N TRP A 256 3.47 -0.67 4.07
CA TRP A 256 4.93 -0.57 3.92
C TRP A 256 5.29 0.11 2.60
N PHE A 257 6.54 0.53 2.40
CA PHE A 257 7.05 0.93 1.09
C PHE A 257 8.57 0.78 1.03
N SER A 258 9.05 -0.02 0.09
CA SER A 258 10.48 -0.15 -0.19
C SER A 258 10.73 -0.55 -1.63
N THR A 259 11.67 0.13 -2.28
CA THR A 259 12.09 -0.13 -3.66
C THR A 259 13.60 -0.19 -3.76
N HIS A 260 14.11 -1.07 -4.63
CA HIS A 260 15.54 -1.31 -4.75
C HIS A 260 16.00 -1.56 -6.19
N TYR A 261 15.61 -0.66 -7.09
CA TYR A 261 15.98 -0.68 -8.50
C TYR A 261 17.14 0.28 -8.80
N GLY A 262 18.21 -0.26 -9.39
CA GLY A 262 19.38 0.52 -9.80
C GLY A 262 19.13 1.43 -11.00
N VAL A 263 20.08 2.35 -11.23
CA VAL A 263 20.04 3.37 -12.30
C VAL A 263 19.85 2.76 -13.69
N ASP A 264 20.43 1.58 -13.94
CA ASP A 264 20.35 0.89 -15.23
C ASP A 264 19.00 0.16 -15.46
N THR A 265 18.09 0.22 -14.49
CA THR A 265 16.75 -0.39 -14.56
C THR A 265 15.65 0.68 -14.45
N TYR A 266 14.97 0.75 -13.30
CA TYR A 266 13.88 1.68 -13.04
C TYR A 266 14.33 2.93 -12.29
N ASN A 267 15.60 2.99 -11.85
CA ASN A 267 16.17 4.09 -11.07
C ASN A 267 15.28 4.47 -9.86
N LYS A 268 14.87 3.44 -9.11
CA LYS A 268 13.85 3.52 -8.06
C LYS A 268 14.38 2.85 -6.80
N ASN A 269 15.16 3.60 -6.01
CA ASN A 269 15.83 3.09 -4.81
C ASN A 269 15.58 3.99 -3.61
N TRP A 270 14.42 3.82 -2.97
CA TRP A 270 14.03 4.54 -1.75
C TRP A 270 13.01 3.77 -0.92
N ILE A 271 12.87 4.19 0.34
CA ILE A 271 11.83 3.74 1.26
C ILE A 271 10.96 4.91 1.69
N PHE A 272 9.73 4.65 2.11
CA PHE A 272 8.98 5.63 2.92
C PHE A 272 8.87 5.11 4.35
N TYR A 273 8.97 6.01 5.33
CA TYR A 273 8.93 5.65 6.74
C TYR A 273 7.62 4.92 7.07
N SER A 274 7.73 3.63 7.41
CA SER A 274 6.57 2.72 7.50
C SER A 274 6.44 1.98 8.82
N ASP A 275 7.40 2.17 9.75
CA ASP A 275 7.51 1.46 11.03
C ASP A 275 6.21 1.40 11.85
N TRP A 276 5.41 2.47 11.83
CA TRP A 276 4.14 2.60 12.58
C TRP A 276 2.92 2.84 11.67
N LEU A 277 3.12 2.79 10.36
CA LEU A 277 2.17 3.30 9.37
C LEU A 277 0.86 2.53 9.36
N TYR A 278 0.91 1.20 9.36
CA TYR A 278 -0.27 0.42 8.99
C TYR A 278 -1.44 0.57 9.97
N GLN A 279 -1.18 0.37 11.27
CA GLN A 279 -2.21 0.56 12.30
C GLN A 279 -2.69 2.02 12.33
N SER A 280 -1.75 2.97 12.39
CA SER A 280 -2.10 4.39 12.53
C SER A 280 -2.96 4.87 11.35
N ARG A 281 -2.65 4.43 10.13
CA ARG A 281 -3.43 4.76 8.94
C ARG A 281 -4.84 4.18 8.97
N TRP A 282 -5.01 2.96 9.48
CA TRP A 282 -6.34 2.38 9.68
C TRP A 282 -7.13 3.08 10.79
N ASP A 283 -6.48 3.53 11.86
CA ASP A 283 -7.12 4.35 12.89
C ASP A 283 -7.61 5.69 12.30
N GLU A 284 -6.84 6.30 11.40
CA GLU A 284 -7.24 7.48 10.64
C GLU A 284 -8.45 7.21 9.72
N VAL A 285 -8.55 6.04 9.08
CA VAL A 285 -9.72 5.62 8.30
C VAL A 285 -10.98 5.59 9.18
N LEU A 286 -10.88 5.03 10.40
CA LEU A 286 -12.00 5.00 11.33
C LEU A 286 -12.37 6.41 11.84
N HIS A 287 -11.38 7.30 11.95
CA HIS A 287 -11.58 8.69 12.35
C HIS A 287 -12.24 9.54 11.26
N LEU A 288 -11.71 9.52 10.03
CA LEU A 288 -12.18 10.33 8.90
C LEU A 288 -13.47 9.78 8.28
N GLN A 289 -13.68 8.48 8.37
CA GLN A 289 -14.84 7.79 7.78
C GLN A 289 -15.06 8.11 6.28
N PRO A 290 -14.02 7.96 5.43
CA PRO A 290 -14.14 8.21 3.98
C PRO A 290 -15.22 7.32 3.36
N GLN A 291 -15.70 7.65 2.15
CA GLN A 291 -16.72 6.83 1.49
C GLN A 291 -16.12 5.51 0.99
N PHE A 292 -14.88 5.58 0.52
CA PHE A 292 -14.13 4.45 0.00
C PHE A 292 -12.75 4.39 0.66
N VAL A 293 -12.19 3.19 0.71
CA VAL A 293 -10.77 2.95 1.01
C VAL A 293 -10.18 2.18 -0.16
N GLU A 294 -8.97 2.54 -0.60
CA GLU A 294 -8.19 1.69 -1.51
C GLU A 294 -6.92 1.24 -0.81
N ILE A 295 -6.75 -0.08 -0.65
CA ILE A 295 -5.52 -0.66 -0.14
C ILE A 295 -4.48 -0.66 -1.25
N LEU A 296 -3.33 -0.05 -0.97
CA LEU A 296 -2.17 0.02 -1.83
C LEU A 296 -1.09 -0.90 -1.26
N THR A 297 -0.94 -2.12 -1.76
CA THR A 297 -1.63 -2.74 -2.92
C THR A 297 -1.91 -4.22 -2.65
N TRP A 298 -2.62 -4.88 -3.57
CA TRP A 298 -2.73 -6.34 -3.55
C TRP A 298 -1.42 -7.01 -3.98
N ASN A 299 -0.82 -6.63 -5.12
CA ASN A 299 0.27 -7.39 -5.75
C ASN A 299 1.44 -6.53 -6.28
N ASP A 300 1.65 -5.31 -5.78
CA ASP A 300 2.85 -4.55 -6.17
C ASP A 300 4.06 -5.01 -5.35
N PHE A 301 4.65 -6.11 -5.81
CA PHE A 301 5.81 -6.73 -5.18
C PHE A 301 7.07 -5.87 -5.29
N GLY A 302 7.23 -5.15 -6.41
CA GLY A 302 8.41 -4.32 -6.66
C GLY A 302 8.55 -3.15 -5.69
N GLU A 303 7.43 -2.68 -5.15
CA GLU A 303 7.36 -1.57 -4.20
C GLU A 303 7.12 -2.01 -2.76
N SER A 304 7.14 -3.33 -2.51
CA SER A 304 7.12 -3.94 -1.17
C SER A 304 5.88 -3.59 -0.35
N HIS A 305 4.77 -3.22 -0.99
CA HIS A 305 3.56 -2.78 -0.30
C HIS A 305 2.33 -3.64 -0.60
N TYR A 306 2.57 -4.83 -1.15
CA TYR A 306 1.56 -5.85 -1.38
C TYR A 306 1.02 -6.43 -0.07
N ILE A 307 -0.25 -6.80 -0.06
CA ILE A 307 -0.88 -7.64 0.98
C ILE A 307 -1.39 -8.97 0.42
N GLY A 308 -1.25 -9.21 -0.88
CA GLY A 308 -1.55 -10.47 -1.55
C GLY A 308 -0.50 -11.55 -1.27
N PRO A 309 -0.79 -12.80 -1.64
CA PRO A 309 0.13 -13.91 -1.41
C PRO A 309 1.37 -13.81 -2.32
N LEU A 310 2.48 -14.39 -1.87
CA LEU A 310 3.62 -14.65 -2.75
C LEU A 310 3.29 -15.72 -3.80
N HIS A 311 4.00 -15.69 -4.92
CA HIS A 311 3.92 -16.63 -6.03
C HIS A 311 5.26 -17.35 -6.19
N ASP A 312 5.56 -18.23 -5.23
CA ASP A 312 6.84 -18.96 -5.19
C ASP A 312 7.07 -19.83 -6.44
N ASP A 313 6.01 -20.18 -7.16
CA ASP A 313 5.99 -20.98 -8.38
C ASP A 313 5.97 -20.16 -9.68
N ASP A 314 5.76 -18.84 -9.62
CA ASP A 314 5.77 -17.96 -10.78
C ASP A 314 6.46 -16.63 -10.49
N TRP A 315 7.76 -16.59 -10.77
CA TRP A 315 8.58 -15.42 -10.50
C TRP A 315 8.40 -14.31 -11.54
N SER A 316 7.68 -14.59 -12.64
CA SER A 316 7.44 -13.59 -13.69
C SER A 316 6.54 -12.45 -13.21
N VAL A 317 5.81 -12.65 -12.11
CA VAL A 317 4.98 -11.63 -11.47
C VAL A 317 5.77 -10.64 -10.61
N TYR A 318 7.06 -10.87 -10.45
CA TYR A 318 7.98 -9.97 -9.77
C TYR A 318 8.69 -9.07 -10.78
N THR A 319 8.33 -7.78 -10.78
CA THR A 319 8.83 -6.77 -11.73
C THR A 319 10.35 -6.81 -11.88
N GLY A 320 10.82 -7.00 -13.11
CA GLY A 320 12.24 -7.02 -13.47
C GLY A 320 12.92 -8.41 -13.43
N GLY A 321 12.15 -9.49 -13.20
CA GLY A 321 12.64 -10.87 -13.26
C GLY A 321 13.74 -11.18 -12.24
N ASP A 322 14.69 -12.04 -12.61
CA ASP A 322 15.79 -12.51 -11.74
C ASP A 322 16.72 -11.39 -11.24
N THR A 323 16.76 -10.26 -11.94
CA THR A 323 17.55 -9.08 -11.58
C THR A 323 16.72 -7.98 -10.91
N GLY A 324 15.40 -8.18 -10.80
CA GLY A 324 14.45 -7.23 -10.26
C GLY A 324 13.94 -7.62 -8.87
N ALA A 325 12.64 -7.43 -8.66
CA ALA A 325 11.99 -7.53 -7.35
C ALA A 325 12.17 -8.87 -6.64
N SER A 326 12.35 -9.95 -7.40
CA SER A 326 12.64 -11.28 -6.84
C SER A 326 13.81 -11.27 -5.84
N ARG A 327 14.79 -10.36 -5.98
CA ARG A 327 15.94 -10.21 -5.08
C ARG A 327 15.58 -9.77 -3.65
N TRP A 328 14.47 -9.07 -3.45
CA TRP A 328 14.03 -8.59 -2.13
C TRP A 328 12.63 -9.04 -1.71
N VAL A 329 11.89 -9.69 -2.61
CA VAL A 329 10.52 -10.19 -2.37
C VAL A 329 10.52 -11.66 -1.98
N ASN A 330 11.47 -12.45 -2.48
CA ASN A 330 11.50 -13.89 -2.22
C ASN A 330 11.57 -14.16 -0.70
N GLN A 331 10.69 -15.03 -0.20
CA GLN A 331 10.56 -15.39 1.22
C GLN A 331 10.18 -14.21 2.14
N MET A 332 9.55 -13.16 1.61
CA MET A 332 9.04 -12.02 2.39
C MET A 332 7.50 -12.01 2.39
N PRO A 333 6.83 -12.96 3.08
CA PRO A 333 5.38 -13.00 3.11
C PRO A 333 4.80 -11.75 3.77
N HIS A 334 3.71 -11.23 3.21
CA HIS A 334 2.95 -10.09 3.73
C HIS A 334 1.52 -10.48 4.17
N ASP A 335 1.20 -11.78 4.11
CA ASP A 335 -0.16 -12.30 4.29
C ASP A 335 -0.81 -11.89 5.61
N ALA A 336 -0.02 -11.80 6.68
CA ALA A 336 -0.52 -11.48 8.01
C ALA A 336 -1.00 -10.01 8.14
N TRP A 337 -0.63 -9.10 7.23
CA TRP A 337 -1.25 -7.78 7.17
C TRP A 337 -2.74 -7.86 6.80
N ARG A 338 -3.17 -8.89 6.06
CA ARG A 338 -4.61 -9.11 5.78
C ARG A 338 -5.40 -9.37 7.06
N ASP A 339 -4.78 -9.95 8.08
CA ASP A 339 -5.46 -10.18 9.37
C ASP A 339 -5.80 -8.88 10.07
N VAL A 340 -4.90 -7.90 10.01
CA VAL A 340 -5.13 -6.54 10.53
C VAL A 340 -6.19 -5.84 9.71
N ALA A 341 -6.06 -5.85 8.37
CA ALA A 341 -7.03 -5.25 7.47
C ALA A 341 -8.45 -5.79 7.72
N LYS A 342 -8.61 -7.10 7.87
CA LYS A 342 -9.91 -7.74 8.08
C LYS A 342 -10.68 -7.16 9.26
N VAL A 343 -9.98 -6.92 10.38
CA VAL A 343 -10.61 -6.32 11.57
C VAL A 343 -11.03 -4.87 11.30
N TYR A 344 -10.15 -4.08 10.71
CA TYR A 344 -10.43 -2.67 10.40
C TYR A 344 -11.48 -2.47 9.31
N ILE A 345 -11.53 -3.31 8.28
CA ILE A 345 -12.55 -3.29 7.23
C ILE A 345 -13.91 -3.59 7.84
N SER A 346 -14.01 -4.62 8.68
CA SER A 346 -15.24 -4.97 9.39
C SER A 346 -15.71 -3.80 10.26
N ALA A 347 -14.81 -3.18 11.03
CA ALA A 347 -15.07 -1.97 11.81
C ALA A 347 -15.54 -0.79 10.95
N PHE A 348 -14.84 -0.52 9.85
CA PHE A 348 -15.15 0.56 8.92
C PHE A 348 -16.53 0.41 8.28
N LYS A 349 -16.92 -0.81 7.91
CA LYS A 349 -18.23 -1.08 7.28
C LYS A 349 -19.37 -1.12 8.27
N SER A 350 -19.21 -1.81 9.39
CA SER A 350 -20.28 -1.99 10.40
C SER A 350 -20.43 -0.82 11.37
N GLY A 351 -19.43 0.06 11.47
CA GLY A 351 -19.34 1.06 12.53
C GLY A 351 -18.85 0.50 13.88
N ALA A 352 -18.31 -0.72 13.91
CA ALA A 352 -17.64 -1.28 15.08
C ALA A 352 -16.21 -0.71 15.26
N SER A 353 -15.57 -0.95 16.42
CA SER A 353 -14.25 -0.41 16.77
C SER A 353 -13.27 -1.43 17.36
N TRP A 354 -13.66 -2.70 17.53
CA TRP A 354 -12.90 -3.65 18.36
C TRP A 354 -12.61 -4.97 17.65
N PRO A 355 -11.43 -5.58 17.90
CA PRO A 355 -11.13 -6.93 17.44
C PRO A 355 -12.05 -7.96 18.08
N THR A 356 -12.42 -8.98 17.32
CA THR A 356 -13.26 -10.10 17.80
C THR A 356 -12.45 -11.34 18.15
N THR A 357 -11.13 -11.31 17.91
CA THR A 357 -10.22 -12.44 18.12
C THR A 357 -8.86 -11.91 18.57
N ASP A 358 -8.24 -12.58 19.54
CA ASP A 358 -6.86 -12.31 19.93
C ASP A 358 -5.89 -12.80 18.87
N LYS A 359 -4.99 -11.92 18.40
CA LYS A 359 -3.99 -12.27 17.38
C LYS A 359 -2.80 -11.32 17.43
N LEU A 360 -1.60 -11.87 17.22
CA LEU A 360 -0.38 -11.09 17.03
C LEU A 360 0.03 -11.15 15.57
N VAL A 361 0.24 -9.99 14.95
CA VAL A 361 0.88 -9.84 13.64
C VAL A 361 2.20 -9.16 13.86
N TYR A 362 3.30 -9.80 13.47
CA TYR A 362 4.65 -9.26 13.65
C TYR A 362 5.27 -8.88 12.31
N TYR A 363 6.15 -7.90 12.33
CA TYR A 363 6.95 -7.53 11.18
C TYR A 363 8.31 -6.95 11.57
N TYR A 364 9.29 -7.17 10.71
CA TYR A 364 10.67 -6.69 10.89
C TYR A 364 11.46 -6.85 9.57
N ARG A 365 12.57 -6.12 9.45
CA ARG A 365 13.52 -6.30 8.35
C ARG A 365 14.43 -7.52 8.56
N PRO A 366 14.94 -8.14 7.49
CA PRO A 366 15.82 -9.31 7.59
C PRO A 366 17.20 -8.98 8.19
N THR A 367 17.63 -7.73 8.12
CA THR A 367 18.95 -7.29 8.61
C THR A 367 18.86 -5.90 9.26
N PRO A 368 19.75 -5.56 10.23
CA PRO A 368 19.91 -4.20 10.72
C PRO A 368 20.26 -3.22 9.60
N LYS A 369 19.77 -1.97 9.63
CA LYS A 369 19.93 -1.00 8.53
C LYS A 369 21.38 -0.68 8.14
N ASP A 370 22.28 -0.77 9.11
CA ASP A 370 23.70 -0.49 8.95
C ASP A 370 24.52 -1.72 8.49
N THR A 371 23.89 -2.88 8.34
CA THR A 371 24.53 -4.10 7.82
C THR A 371 25.10 -3.84 6.42
N PRO A 372 26.41 -4.06 6.19
CA PRO A 372 26.99 -3.94 4.86
C PRO A 372 26.51 -5.07 3.94
N CYS A 373 26.04 -4.72 2.74
CA CYS A 373 25.59 -5.70 1.75
C CYS A 373 26.55 -5.75 0.56
N SER A 374 26.72 -6.96 -0.03
CA SER A 374 27.48 -7.15 -1.28
C SER A 374 26.63 -6.76 -2.50
N ASP A 375 26.28 -5.48 -2.60
CA ASP A 375 25.26 -4.98 -3.52
C ASP A 375 25.67 -3.64 -4.15
N ASP A 376 25.64 -3.58 -5.48
CA ASP A 376 26.20 -2.48 -6.28
C ASP A 376 25.27 -1.27 -6.40
N ILE A 377 23.99 -1.39 -6.04
CA ILE A 377 22.99 -0.30 -6.10
C ILE A 377 23.17 0.67 -4.93
N GLY A 378 23.64 0.18 -3.77
CA GLY A 378 23.74 0.93 -2.53
C GLY A 378 22.41 1.08 -1.78
N ARG A 379 22.48 1.59 -0.54
CA ARG A 379 21.30 1.75 0.33
C ARG A 379 20.23 2.63 -0.31
N PRO A 380 18.93 2.29 -0.15
CA PRO A 380 17.83 3.12 -0.65
C PRO A 380 17.82 4.50 0.03
N ASN A 381 17.42 5.55 -0.68
CA ASN A 381 17.16 6.85 -0.05
C ASN A 381 16.11 6.70 1.07
N GLY A 382 16.31 7.38 2.20
CA GLY A 382 15.44 7.29 3.38
C GLY A 382 15.79 6.16 4.36
N TRP A 383 16.74 5.28 4.04
CA TRP A 383 17.10 4.11 4.87
C TRP A 383 17.41 4.42 6.34
N GLN A 384 17.88 5.64 6.63
CA GLN A 384 18.24 6.07 7.98
C GLN A 384 17.04 6.22 8.91
N TYR A 385 15.85 6.47 8.35
CA TYR A 385 14.65 6.85 9.12
C TYR A 385 14.00 5.66 9.81
N ASP A 386 14.04 4.48 9.19
CA ASP A 386 13.53 3.27 9.84
C ASP A 386 14.41 2.88 11.04
N ASP A 387 13.76 2.43 12.10
CA ASP A 387 14.43 1.95 13.31
C ASP A 387 14.80 0.46 13.22
N ASP A 388 15.88 0.06 13.92
CA ASP A 388 16.21 -1.35 14.09
C ASP A 388 15.34 -1.95 15.22
N LEU A 389 14.08 -2.19 14.89
CA LEU A 389 13.06 -2.71 15.78
C LEU A 389 12.36 -3.96 15.22
N VAL A 390 11.79 -4.75 16.12
CA VAL A 390 10.81 -5.80 15.82
C VAL A 390 9.46 -5.36 16.34
N PHE A 391 8.48 -5.31 15.44
CA PHE A 391 7.15 -4.77 15.71
C PHE A 391 6.12 -5.88 15.85
N VAL A 392 5.10 -5.63 16.68
CA VAL A 392 3.90 -6.47 16.82
C VAL A 392 2.66 -5.59 16.85
N ILE A 393 1.73 -5.82 15.93
CA ILE A 393 0.34 -5.37 16.01
C ILE A 393 -0.43 -6.44 16.79
N ALA A 394 -0.75 -6.11 18.05
CA ALA A 394 -1.54 -6.93 18.94
C ALA A 394 -3.02 -6.53 18.83
N MET A 395 -3.86 -7.47 18.38
CA MET A 395 -5.32 -7.36 18.39
C MET A 395 -5.82 -8.13 19.60
N LEU A 396 -6.39 -7.44 20.59
CA LEU A 396 -6.73 -7.99 21.91
C LEU A 396 -8.22 -7.84 22.22
N VAL A 397 -8.89 -8.95 22.53
CA VAL A 397 -10.31 -8.98 22.96
C VAL A 397 -10.45 -8.55 24.42
N SER A 398 -9.45 -8.87 25.25
CA SER A 398 -9.36 -8.51 26.66
C SER A 398 -7.95 -7.98 26.97
N PRO A 399 -7.76 -7.20 28.05
CA PRO A 399 -6.43 -6.76 28.46
C PRO A 399 -5.45 -7.93 28.59
N GLY A 400 -4.22 -7.73 28.14
CA GLY A 400 -3.23 -8.79 28.04
C GLY A 400 -1.78 -8.30 28.13
N THR A 401 -0.86 -9.24 28.23
CA THR A 401 0.58 -9.00 28.21
C THR A 401 1.18 -9.58 26.93
N VAL A 402 1.75 -8.71 26.10
CA VAL A 402 2.51 -9.10 24.91
C VAL A 402 3.99 -9.14 25.26
N THR A 403 4.67 -10.21 24.87
CA THR A 403 6.11 -10.38 25.03
C THR A 403 6.78 -10.50 23.67
N ILE A 404 7.84 -9.72 23.45
CA ILE A 404 8.70 -9.82 22.26
C ILE A 404 10.10 -10.18 22.74
N ALA A 405 10.66 -11.27 22.20
CA ALA A 405 12.09 -11.58 22.32
C ALA A 405 12.70 -11.58 20.92
N SER A 406 13.85 -10.91 20.77
CA SER A 406 14.52 -10.71 19.48
C SER A 406 16.01 -10.99 19.65
N GLY A 407 16.46 -12.12 19.10
CA GLY A 407 17.81 -12.63 19.28
C GLY A 407 18.10 -13.16 20.69
N SER A 408 19.34 -13.63 20.90
CA SER A 408 19.79 -14.16 22.20
C SER A 408 20.31 -13.10 23.16
N GLU A 409 20.71 -11.94 22.65
CA GLU A 409 21.39 -10.89 23.42
C GLU A 409 20.41 -9.91 24.09
N ASN A 410 19.20 -9.77 23.55
CA ASN A 410 18.20 -8.87 24.12
C ASN A 410 17.33 -9.60 25.14
N ALA A 411 17.14 -8.98 26.30
CA ALA A 411 16.13 -9.45 27.25
C ALA A 411 14.72 -9.32 26.62
N PRO A 412 13.81 -10.27 26.83
CA PRO A 412 12.43 -10.15 26.39
C PRO A 412 11.78 -8.87 26.93
N VAL A 413 11.07 -8.15 26.06
CA VAL A 413 10.34 -6.93 26.41
C VAL A 413 8.86 -7.26 26.56
N GLN A 414 8.25 -6.79 27.65
CA GLN A 414 6.84 -7.03 27.97
C GLN A 414 6.02 -5.74 27.93
N PHE A 415 4.83 -5.83 27.35
CA PHE A 415 3.88 -4.73 27.23
C PHE A 415 2.55 -5.15 27.85
N GLN A 416 2.08 -4.40 28.85
CA GLN A 416 0.72 -4.52 29.36
C GLN A 416 -0.18 -3.63 28.51
N LEU A 417 -1.18 -4.24 27.88
CA LEU A 417 -2.05 -3.59 26.92
C LEU A 417 -3.51 -3.78 27.34
N ASP A 418 -4.33 -2.75 27.12
CA ASP A 418 -5.77 -2.87 27.23
C ASP A 418 -6.33 -3.72 26.06
N ALA A 419 -7.63 -4.04 26.11
CA ALA A 419 -8.32 -4.55 24.93
C ALA A 419 -8.24 -3.50 23.80
N GLY A 420 -8.07 -3.93 22.56
CA GLY A 420 -7.85 -3.03 21.43
C GLY A 420 -6.83 -3.52 20.43
N ILE A 421 -6.47 -2.64 19.50
CA ILE A 421 -5.40 -2.86 18.54
C ILE A 421 -4.25 -1.94 18.92
N HIS A 422 -3.08 -2.52 19.14
CA HIS A 422 -1.90 -1.81 19.61
C HIS A 422 -0.66 -2.29 18.85
N THR A 423 0.09 -1.35 18.29
CA THR A 423 1.45 -1.62 17.81
C THR A 423 2.42 -1.40 18.96
N VAL A 424 3.28 -2.38 19.21
CA VAL A 424 4.38 -2.32 20.17
C VAL A 424 5.66 -2.79 19.50
N ALA A 425 6.81 -2.36 20.00
CA ALA A 425 8.09 -2.68 19.37
C ALA A 425 9.19 -2.95 20.41
N ALA A 426 10.09 -3.86 20.10
CA ALA A 426 11.28 -4.17 20.88
C ALA A 426 12.57 -3.99 20.05
N PRO A 427 13.73 -3.72 20.68
CA PRO A 427 15.00 -3.65 19.98
C PRO A 427 15.25 -4.89 19.11
N MET A 428 15.73 -4.67 17.88
CA MET A 428 16.15 -5.72 16.98
C MET A 428 17.41 -6.41 17.53
N GLY A 429 17.42 -7.74 17.52
CA GLY A 429 18.58 -8.57 17.85
C GLY A 429 18.77 -9.65 16.80
N LEU A 430 20.04 -10.01 16.57
CA LEU A 430 20.41 -11.07 15.63
C LEU A 430 19.97 -12.45 16.13
N GLY A 431 19.60 -13.32 15.19
CA GLY A 431 19.07 -14.65 15.44
C GLY A 431 17.55 -14.66 15.41
N LYS A 432 16.96 -15.52 16.24
CA LYS A 432 15.53 -15.85 16.22
C LYS A 432 14.66 -14.88 17.01
N GLN A 433 13.44 -14.68 16.55
CA GLN A 433 12.41 -13.82 17.12
C GLN A 433 11.32 -14.72 17.69
N SER A 434 10.77 -14.38 18.84
CA SER A 434 9.62 -15.07 19.40
C SER A 434 8.66 -14.09 20.04
N PHE A 435 7.38 -14.46 19.98
CA PHE A 435 6.26 -13.62 20.35
C PHE A 435 5.33 -14.42 21.24
N ALA A 436 4.82 -13.79 22.29
CA ALA A 436 3.80 -14.39 23.13
C ALA A 436 2.75 -13.36 23.55
N LEU A 437 1.52 -13.85 23.73
CA LEU A 437 0.42 -13.10 24.32
C LEU A 437 -0.23 -13.96 25.40
N TRP A 438 -0.36 -13.37 26.59
CA TRP A 438 -1.16 -13.88 27.66
C TRP A 438 -2.29 -12.89 27.99
N SER A 439 -3.55 -13.34 27.94
CA SER A 439 -4.74 -12.58 28.34
C SER A 439 -5.75 -13.51 29.02
N GLU A 440 -6.92 -12.99 29.40
CA GLU A 440 -8.01 -13.85 29.90
C GLU A 440 -8.55 -14.80 28.82
N THR A 441 -8.39 -14.43 27.55
CA THR A 441 -8.99 -15.11 26.39
C THR A 441 -7.97 -15.85 25.52
N ALA A 442 -6.67 -15.63 25.72
CA ALA A 442 -5.60 -16.23 24.92
C ALA A 442 -4.33 -16.52 25.72
N ASP A 443 -3.69 -17.64 25.39
CA ASP A 443 -2.32 -17.98 25.80
C ASP A 443 -1.62 -18.54 24.55
N ILE A 444 -1.00 -17.65 23.77
CA ILE A 444 -0.41 -17.96 22.47
C ILE A 444 1.06 -17.62 22.47
N SER A 445 1.86 -18.48 21.87
CA SER A 445 3.29 -18.25 21.68
C SER A 445 3.75 -18.85 20.37
N GLY A 446 4.67 -18.18 19.69
CA GLY A 446 5.21 -18.64 18.43
C GLY A 446 6.53 -17.97 18.10
N ASP A 447 7.23 -18.58 17.16
CA ASP A 447 8.49 -18.09 16.66
C ASP A 447 8.29 -17.32 15.34
N GLY A 448 9.13 -16.33 15.09
CA GLY A 448 9.26 -15.70 13.78
C GLY A 448 9.78 -16.70 12.74
N GLY A 449 9.30 -16.58 11.51
CA GLY A 449 9.65 -17.50 10.43
C GLY A 449 10.93 -17.15 9.67
N LEU A 450 11.54 -15.99 9.95
CA LEU A 450 12.83 -15.58 9.40
C LEU A 450 13.74 -15.05 10.50
N GLU A 451 14.94 -15.59 10.64
CA GLU A 451 15.93 -15.05 11.58
C GLU A 451 16.53 -13.75 11.05
N ILE A 452 16.81 -12.82 11.95
CA ILE A 452 17.50 -11.57 11.62
C ILE A 452 19.00 -11.85 11.61
N THR A 453 19.68 -11.51 10.51
CA THR A 453 21.12 -11.79 10.34
C THR A 453 21.90 -10.52 10.05
N ASP A 454 23.23 -10.61 10.15
CA ASP A 454 24.18 -9.62 9.63
C ASP A 454 24.76 -10.05 8.26
N GLU A 455 24.17 -11.09 7.64
CA GLU A 455 24.52 -11.54 6.30
C GLU A 455 23.62 -10.86 5.28
N CYS A 456 24.22 -10.05 4.41
CA CYS A 456 23.45 -9.24 3.47
C CYS A 456 24.02 -9.28 2.04
N THR A 457 23.17 -9.64 1.08
CA THR A 457 23.50 -9.66 -0.36
C THR A 457 22.77 -8.60 -1.17
N VAL A 458 21.70 -8.04 -0.61
CA VAL A 458 20.84 -7.00 -1.19
C VAL A 458 20.46 -6.07 -0.06
N TYR A 459 20.50 -4.75 -0.26
CA TYR A 459 19.95 -3.81 0.73
C TYR A 459 18.41 -3.93 0.80
N ASN A 460 17.93 -5.02 1.39
CA ASN A 460 16.52 -5.38 1.47
C ASN A 460 15.84 -4.69 2.65
N PHE A 461 15.13 -3.61 2.33
CA PHE A 461 14.26 -2.89 3.27
C PHE A 461 12.78 -3.30 3.14
N ASN A 462 12.48 -4.42 2.49
CA ASN A 462 11.17 -5.05 2.59
C ASN A 462 10.99 -5.64 4.01
N ALA A 463 9.74 -5.75 4.47
CA ALA A 463 9.40 -6.32 5.76
C ALA A 463 9.08 -7.81 5.63
N TYR A 464 9.60 -8.62 6.56
CA TYR A 464 9.08 -9.97 6.77
C TYR A 464 7.87 -9.85 7.68
N VAL A 465 6.72 -10.42 7.29
CA VAL A 465 5.48 -10.31 8.07
C VAL A 465 4.94 -11.69 8.38
N GLY A 466 4.56 -11.92 9.62
CA GLY A 466 3.90 -13.16 10.02
C GLY A 466 2.90 -12.95 11.13
N SER A 467 2.30 -14.05 11.59
CA SER A 467 1.37 -14.00 12.71
C SER A 467 1.58 -15.17 13.66
N VAL A 468 1.22 -14.95 14.92
CA VAL A 468 1.03 -16.00 15.91
C VAL A 468 -0.47 -16.09 16.19
N VAL A 469 -1.01 -17.29 16.03
CA VAL A 469 -2.42 -17.62 16.25
C VAL A 469 -2.53 -18.72 17.30
N ALA A 470 -3.67 -18.79 17.98
CA ALA A 470 -3.98 -19.81 19.00
C ALA A 470 -4.11 -21.23 18.45
#